data_AF-A0A524MWN1-F1
#
_entry.id   AF-A0A524MWN1-F1
#
_cell.length_a   1.000
_cell.length_b   1.000
_cell.length_c   1.000
_cell.angle_alpha   90.00
_cell.angle_beta   90.00
_cell.angle_gamma   90.00
#
_symmetry.space_group_name_H-M   'P 1'
#
loop_
_entity.id
_entity.type
_entity.pdbx_description
1 polymer ?
#
loop_
_entity_poly.entity_id
_entity_poly.type
_entity_poly.pdbx_seq_one_letter_code
_entity_poly.pdbx_strand_id
1 'polypeptide(L)' 'MTTVQEIEAAVAHLPDPDLGKFRSWFEEFDAKAWDKQFERDVQSGKLDSLADQAIQDLADGRCKEL' A
#
# COMPACT_ATOMS: atom_id res chain seq x y z
N MET A 1 -2.32 10.57 24.81
CA MET A 1 -1.77 10.16 23.50
C MET A 1 -1.38 8.72 23.65
N THR A 2 -2.02 7.82 22.92
CA THR A 2 -1.61 6.42 22.91
C THR A 2 -0.35 6.30 22.07
N THR A 3 0.71 5.69 22.58
CA THR A 3 1.95 5.49 21.82
C THR A 3 1.81 4.29 20.88
N VAL A 4 2.66 4.21 19.86
CA VAL A 4 2.73 3.03 18.99
C VAL A 4 2.98 1.76 19.81
N GLN A 5 3.82 1.85 20.84
CA GLN A 5 4.16 0.76 21.74
C GLN A 5 2.94 0.25 22.54
N GLU A 6 2.04 1.15 22.96
CA GLU A 6 0.80 0.76 23.64
C GLU A 6 -0.17 0.04 22.70
N ILE A 7 -0.21 0.43 21.42
CA ILE A 7 -1.02 -0.26 20.40
C ILE A 7 -0.44 -1.65 20.11
N GLU A 8 0.88 -1.75 19.94
CA GLU A 8 1.56 -3.04 19.74
C GLU A 8 1.30 -4.00 20.90
N ALA A 9 1.41 -3.50 22.14
CA ALA A 9 1.08 -4.27 23.33
C ALA A 9 -0.39 -4.72 23.32
N ALA A 10 -1.33 -3.83 22.99
CA ALA A 10 -2.75 -4.19 22.94
C ALA A 10 -3.03 -5.28 21.88
N VAL A 11 -2.41 -5.17 20.70
CA VAL A 11 -2.55 -6.17 19.62
C VAL A 11 -1.95 -7.51 20.03
N ALA A 12 -0.82 -7.51 20.73
CA ALA A 12 -0.18 -8.74 21.22
C ALA A 12 -1.01 -9.51 22.25
N HIS A 13 -1.93 -8.83 22.96
CA HIS A 13 -2.83 -9.45 23.94
C HIS A 13 -4.19 -9.87 23.35
N LEU A 14 -4.42 -9.68 22.04
CA LEU A 14 -5.68 -10.09 21.42
C LEU A 14 -5.80 -11.62 21.34
N PRO A 15 -6.97 -12.20 21.65
CA PRO A 15 -7.27 -13.59 21.36
C PRO A 15 -7.21 -13.88 19.85
N ASP A 16 -6.86 -15.10 19.44
CA ASP A 16 -6.71 -15.50 18.03
C ASP A 16 -7.87 -15.05 17.10
N PRO A 17 -9.15 -15.17 17.49
CA PRO A 17 -10.27 -14.74 16.63
C PRO A 17 -10.29 -13.22 16.39
N ASP A 18 -9.91 -12.44 17.40
CA ASP A 18 -9.90 -10.98 17.30
C ASP A 18 -8.63 -10.47 16.64
N LEU A 19 -7.51 -11.18 16.80
CA LEU A 19 -6.29 -10.95 16.02
C LEU A 19 -6.54 -11.17 14.52
N GLY A 20 -7.30 -12.22 14.17
CA GLY A 20 -7.72 -12.47 12.78
C GLY A 20 -8.54 -11.31 12.20
N LYS A 21 -9.55 -10.83 12.93
CA LYS A 21 -10.34 -9.65 12.52
C LYS A 21 -9.48 -8.39 12.40
N PHE A 22 -8.56 -8.18 13.34
CA PHE A 22 -7.64 -7.04 13.31
C PHE A 22 -6.78 -7.07 12.04
N ARG A 23 -6.21 -8.22 11.68
CA ARG A 23 -5.41 -8.36 10.45
C ARG A 23 -6.21 -8.01 9.20
N SER A 24 -7.40 -8.60 9.03
CA SER A 24 -8.23 -8.32 7.85
C SER A 24 -8.61 -6.84 7.76
N TRP A 25 -8.95 -6.22 8.89
CA TRP A 25 -9.22 -4.77 8.90
C TRP A 25 -7.98 -3.93 8.60
N PHE A 26 -6.82 -4.31 9.15
CA PHE A 26 -5.57 -3.57 8.98
C PHE A 26 -5.08 -3.60 7.52
N GLU A 27 -5.25 -4.74 6.84
CA GLU A 27 -4.97 -4.87 5.39
C GLU A 27 -5.78 -3.86 4.58
N GLU A 28 -7.10 -3.73 4.84
CA GLU A 28 -7.93 -2.72 4.16
C GLU A 28 -7.54 -1.28 4.54
N PHE A 29 -7.17 -1.06 5.80
CA PHE A 29 -6.76 0.26 6.27
C PHE A 29 -5.46 0.70 5.58
N ASP A 30 -4.48 -0.19 5.52
CA ASP A 30 -3.18 0.06 4.90
C ASP A 30 -3.32 0.22 3.38
N ALA A 31 -4.14 -0.62 2.72
CA ALA A 31 -4.48 -0.47 1.31
C ALA A 31 -5.07 0.92 1.01
N LYS A 32 -6.02 1.41 1.82
CA LYS A 32 -6.58 2.76 1.66
C LYS A 32 -5.56 3.87 1.89
N ALA A 33 -4.60 3.67 2.80
CA ALA A 33 -3.51 4.62 3.02
C ALA A 33 -2.57 4.65 1.81
N TRP A 34 -2.25 3.48 1.26
CA TRP A 34 -1.47 3.32 0.04
C TRP A 34 -2.16 3.97 -1.16
N ASP A 35 -3.45 3.73 -1.39
CA ASP A 35 -4.22 4.36 -2.48
C ASP A 35 -4.12 5.89 -2.43
N LYS A 36 -4.33 6.49 -1.25
CA LYS A 36 -4.20 7.94 -1.05
C LYS A 36 -2.79 8.46 -1.31
N GLN A 37 -1.77 7.68 -0.98
CA GLN A 37 -0.39 8.06 -1.28
C GLN A 37 -0.10 7.95 -2.78
N PHE A 38 -0.55 6.88 -3.41
CA PHE A 38 -0.43 6.68 -4.84
C PHE A 38 -1.11 7.82 -5.63
N GLU A 39 -2.35 8.17 -5.30
CA GLU A 39 -3.07 9.29 -5.92
C GLU A 39 -2.32 10.61 -5.81
N ARG A 40 -1.72 10.90 -4.64
CA ARG A 40 -0.90 12.11 -4.45
C ARG A 40 0.37 12.06 -5.28
N ASP A 41 1.04 10.92 -5.33
CA ASP A 41 2.26 10.74 -6.12
C ASP A 41 1.95 10.90 -7.62
N VAL A 42 0.83 10.36 -8.11
CA VAL A 42 0.30 10.60 -9.47
C VAL A 42 0.05 12.09 -9.71
N GLN A 43 -0.69 12.76 -8.82
CA GLN A 43 -1.00 14.20 -8.98
C GLN A 43 0.24 15.08 -8.95
N SER A 44 1.29 14.67 -8.24
CA SER A 44 2.56 15.39 -8.19
C SER A 44 3.46 15.16 -9.41
N GLY A 45 3.07 14.29 -10.34
CA GLY A 45 3.87 13.92 -11.52
C GLY A 45 5.09 13.04 -11.20
N LYS A 46 5.19 12.53 -9.97
CA LYS A 46 6.34 11.73 -9.51
C LYS A 46 6.46 10.40 -10.26
N LEU A 47 5.34 9.90 -10.79
CA LEU A 47 5.27 8.64 -11.53
C LEU A 47 5.36 8.84 -13.04
N ASP A 48 5.43 10.07 -13.54
CA ASP A 48 5.40 10.37 -14.98
C ASP A 48 6.60 9.75 -15.70
N SER A 49 7.79 9.80 -15.09
CA SER A 49 9.00 9.18 -15.66
C SER A 49 8.88 7.66 -15.80
N LEU A 50 8.19 7.01 -14.87
CA LEU A 50 7.92 5.57 -14.93
C LEU A 50 6.90 5.25 -16.01
N ALA A 51 5.89 6.11 -16.18
CA ALA A 51 4.91 5.98 -17.25
C ALA A 51 5.56 6.13 -18.63
N ASP A 52 6.42 7.15 -18.82
CA ASP A 52 7.16 7.37 -20.05
C ASP A 52 8.07 6.18 -20.38
N GLN A 53 8.79 5.65 -19.38
CA GLN A 53 9.63 4.47 -19.55
C GLN A 53 8.81 3.24 -19.96
N ALA A 54 7.65 3.02 -19.33
CA ALA A 54 6.77 1.90 -19.68
C ALA A 54 6.24 2.01 -21.12
N ILE A 55 5.90 3.22 -21.58
CA ILE A 55 5.49 3.47 -22.96
C ILE A 55 6.64 3.19 -23.94
N GLN A 56 7.86 3.60 -23.61
CA GLN A 56 9.04 3.30 -24.43
C GLN A 56 9.34 1.79 -24.47
N ASP A 57 9.27 1.11 -23.33
CA ASP A 57 9.49 -0.33 -23.26
C ASP A 57 8.46 -1.11 -24.09
N LEU A 58 7.21 -0.66 -24.08
CA LEU A 58 6.16 -1.22 -24.93
C LEU A 58 6.46 -1.00 -26.42
N ALA A 59 6.86 0.22 -26.79
CA ALA A 59 7.23 0.55 -28.17
C ALA A 59 8.44 -0.26 -28.66
N ASP A 60 9.40 -0.52 -27.77
CA ASP A 60 10.61 -1.28 -28.06
C ASP A 60 10.40 -2.80 -27.99
N GLY A 61 9.17 -3.27 -27.74
CA GLY A 61 8.86 -4.70 -27.63
C GLY A 61 9.51 -5.39 -26.43
N ARG A 62 9.90 -4.62 -25.40
CA ARG A 62 10.47 -5.11 -24.14
C ARG A 62 9.40 -5.54 -23.13
N CYS A 63 8.13 -5.47 -23.48
CA CYS A 63 7.02 -5.94 -22.65
C CYS A 63 6.68 -7.41 -22.93
N LYS A 64 6.17 -8.11 -21.90
CA LYS A 64 5.63 -9.47 -21.99
C LYS A 64 4.13 -9.43 -21.68
N GLU A 65 3.34 -10.27 -22.34
CA GLU A 65 1.94 -10.46 -21.98
C GLU A 65 1.80 -10.96 -20.53
N LEU A 66 0.77 -10.44 -19.85
CA LEU A 66 0.42 -10.74 -18.46
C LEU A 66 -0.16 -12.15 -18.31
#